data_AF-A0A1E5AE79-F1
#
_entry.id   AF-A0A1E5AE79-F1
#
_cell.length_a   1.000
_cell.length_b   1.000
_cell.length_c   1.000
_cell.angle_alpha   90.00
_cell.angle_beta   90.00
_cell.angle_gamma   90.00
#
_symmetry.space_group_name_H-M   'P 1'
#
loop_
_entity.id
_entity.type
_entity.pdbx_description
1 polymer ?
#
loop_
_entity_poly.entity_id
_entity_poly.type
_entity_poly.pdbx_seq_one_letter_code
_entity_poly.pdbx_strand_id
1 'polypeptide(L)'
;MPRQSALFKMTQNSGRAGSPNVVVVTSMKDEGPYILDWISHYKSIGVSDFVVFTNDCSDPTDHILRCLHRMGVIEHRFSRVMRRGPQKSALMWAESEPKVAAADWVMVVDVDEYLLVNSGDGLLTGPGVSSNCEGNRIPA
;
A
#
# COMPACT_ATOMS: atom_id res chain seq x y z
N MET A 1 -27.60 -43.46 -14.05
CA MET A 1 -26.87 -42.60 -13.10
C MET A 1 -25.99 -41.62 -13.89
N PRO A 2 -26.42 -40.38 -14.17
CA PRO A 2 -25.55 -39.40 -14.83
C PRO A 2 -24.76 -38.57 -13.81
N ARG A 3 -23.50 -38.29 -14.16
CA ARG A 3 -22.52 -37.48 -13.41
C ARG A 3 -23.04 -36.05 -13.23
N GLN A 4 -23.07 -35.56 -11.98
CA GLN A 4 -23.29 -34.15 -11.70
C GLN A 4 -22.05 -33.34 -12.09
N SER A 5 -22.22 -32.45 -13.07
CA SER A 5 -21.33 -31.34 -13.34
C SER A 5 -21.34 -30.40 -12.14
N ALA A 6 -20.18 -30.24 -11.49
CA ALA A 6 -19.97 -29.19 -10.51
C ALA A 6 -20.02 -27.84 -11.25
N LEU A 7 -21.19 -27.21 -11.24
CA LEU A 7 -21.37 -25.82 -11.62
C LEU A 7 -20.62 -24.98 -10.57
N PHE A 8 -19.37 -24.65 -10.84
CA PHE A 8 -18.63 -23.66 -10.08
C PHE A 8 -19.34 -22.32 -10.33
N LYS A 9 -20.21 -21.92 -9.40
CA LYS A 9 -20.71 -20.56 -9.36
C LYS A 9 -19.49 -19.67 -9.12
N MET A 10 -18.93 -19.11 -10.20
CA MET A 10 -18.19 -17.87 -10.10
C MET A 10 -19.12 -16.91 -9.38
N THR A 11 -18.81 -16.60 -8.12
CA THR A 11 -19.38 -15.43 -7.48
C THR A 11 -18.91 -14.25 -8.30
N GLN A 12 -19.78 -13.82 -9.21
CA GLN A 12 -19.80 -12.48 -9.76
C GLN A 12 -19.58 -11.54 -8.58
N ASN A 13 -18.41 -10.89 -8.49
CA ASN A 13 -18.20 -9.86 -7.49
C ASN A 13 -18.87 -8.60 -8.03
N SER A 14 -20.20 -8.60 -7.96
CA SER A 14 -21.04 -7.45 -8.22
C SER A 14 -20.68 -6.35 -7.22
N GLY A 15 -19.97 -5.32 -7.67
CA GLY A 15 -19.85 -4.00 -7.03
C GLY A 15 -19.22 -3.98 -5.64
N ARG A 16 -17.95 -3.58 -5.53
CA ARG A 16 -17.52 -2.84 -4.34
C ARG A 16 -17.82 -1.37 -4.57
N ALA A 17 -18.95 -0.91 -4.02
CA ALA A 17 -19.20 0.50 -3.74
C ALA A 17 -18.34 0.96 -2.54
N GLY A 18 -17.02 0.79 -2.64
CA GLY A 18 -16.06 1.14 -1.61
C GLY A 18 -14.73 1.56 -2.25
N SER A 19 -14.03 2.48 -1.61
CA SER A 19 -12.69 2.92 -2.01
C SER A 19 -11.75 1.71 -2.16
N PRO A 20 -10.90 1.64 -3.20
CA PRO A 20 -9.97 0.54 -3.37
C PRO A 20 -9.00 0.45 -2.18
N ASN A 21 -8.67 -0.77 -1.77
CA ASN A 21 -7.67 -1.03 -0.75
C ASN A 21 -6.27 -0.86 -1.34
N VAL A 22 -5.63 0.27 -1.05
CA VAL A 22 -4.26 0.58 -1.48
C VAL A 22 -3.29 0.32 -0.33
N VAL A 23 -2.33 -0.58 -0.56
CA VAL A 23 -1.31 -0.94 0.43
C VAL A 23 0.06 -0.45 -0.02
N VAL A 24 0.76 0.25 0.86
CA VAL A 24 2.16 0.63 0.63
C VAL A 24 3.09 -0.42 1.24
N VAL A 25 4.07 -0.87 0.48
CA VAL A 25 5.18 -1.71 0.93
C VAL A 25 6.46 -0.91 0.85
N THR A 26 7.23 -0.85 1.93
CA THR A 26 8.52 -0.13 1.94
C THR A 26 9.53 -0.78 2.87
N SER A 27 10.80 -0.42 2.69
CA SER A 27 11.93 -0.83 3.54
C SER A 27 12.63 0.40 4.08
N MET A 28 12.85 0.48 5.38
CA MET A 28 13.48 1.63 6.03
C MET A 28 14.74 1.23 6.82
N LYS A 29 15.74 2.11 6.81
CA LYS A 29 16.91 2.03 7.68
C LYS A 29 17.36 3.45 8.05
N ASP A 30 17.30 3.78 9.33
CA ASP A 30 17.76 5.07 9.86
C ASP A 30 16.97 6.28 9.36
N GLU A 31 15.64 6.13 9.31
CA GLU A 31 14.68 7.08 8.72
C GLU A 31 13.72 7.68 9.75
N GLY A 32 14.05 7.57 11.04
CA GLY A 32 13.21 7.97 12.17
C GLY A 32 12.51 9.33 12.01
N PRO A 33 13.22 10.39 11.57
CA PRO A 33 12.64 11.71 11.40
C PRO A 33 11.47 11.83 10.42
N TYR A 34 11.36 10.93 9.43
CA TYR A 34 10.42 11.05 8.31
C TYR A 34 9.18 10.14 8.41
N ILE A 35 9.11 9.29 9.45
CA ILE A 35 8.08 8.24 9.51
C ILE A 35 6.68 8.83 9.69
N LEU A 36 6.53 9.81 10.60
CA LEU A 36 5.21 10.26 11.02
C LEU A 36 4.54 11.15 9.96
N ASP A 37 5.29 12.06 9.37
CA ASP A 37 4.82 12.93 8.29
C ASP A 37 4.57 12.12 7.01
N TRP A 38 5.44 11.17 6.66
CA TRP A 38 5.22 10.30 5.51
C TRP A 38 3.95 9.44 5.66
N ILE A 39 3.75 8.77 6.82
CA ILE A 39 2.51 8.00 7.07
C ILE A 39 1.29 8.92 7.01
N SER A 40 1.37 10.11 7.61
CA SER A 40 0.28 11.08 7.59
C SER A 40 -0.07 11.53 6.17
N HIS A 41 0.93 11.78 5.32
CA HIS A 41 0.74 12.16 3.93
C HIS A 41 0.05 11.06 3.13
N TYR A 42 0.56 9.83 3.18
CA TYR A 42 -0.04 8.74 2.41
C TYR A 42 -1.46 8.40 2.89
N LYS A 43 -1.73 8.51 4.20
CA LYS A 43 -3.10 8.38 4.71
C LYS A 43 -4.01 9.49 4.20
N SER A 44 -3.54 10.73 4.10
CA SER A 44 -4.37 11.86 3.64
C SER A 44 -4.77 11.73 2.16
N ILE A 45 -3.95 11.08 1.34
CA ILE A 45 -4.24 10.82 -0.08
C ILE A 45 -4.94 9.47 -0.34
N GLY A 46 -5.33 8.74 0.71
CA GLY A 46 -6.17 7.54 0.59
C GLY A 46 -5.45 6.19 0.63
N VAL A 47 -4.19 6.11 1.08
CA VAL A 47 -3.57 4.81 1.38
C VAL A 47 -4.27 4.16 2.58
N SER A 48 -4.62 2.89 2.42
CA SER A 48 -5.40 2.12 3.39
C SER A 48 -4.52 1.48 4.46
N ASP A 49 -3.41 0.87 4.06
CA ASP A 49 -2.51 0.14 4.96
C ASP A 49 -1.05 0.27 4.53
N PHE A 50 -0.14 0.00 5.47
CA PHE A 50 1.30 0.03 5.26
C PHE A 50 1.91 -1.28 5.75
N VAL A 51 2.86 -1.81 4.99
CA VAL A 51 3.74 -2.90 5.38
C VAL A 51 5.16 -2.38 5.31
N VAL A 52 5.75 -2.15 6.47
CA VAL A 52 7.08 -1.54 6.62
C VAL A 52 8.05 -2.60 7.12
N PHE A 53 9.12 -2.79 6.35
CA PHE A 53 10.24 -3.62 6.73
C PHE A 53 11.38 -2.75 7.26
N THR A 54 12.06 -3.18 8.31
CA THR A 54 13.33 -2.54 8.73
C THR A 54 14.50 -3.49 8.66
N ASN A 55 15.69 -2.92 8.46
CA ASN A 55 16.94 -3.66 8.55
C ASN A 55 18.03 -2.82 9.22
N ASP A 56 18.73 -3.42 10.19
CA ASP A 56 19.97 -2.91 10.79
C ASP A 56 19.94 -1.41 11.16
N CYS A 57 18.86 -0.94 11.81
CA CYS A 57 18.75 0.43 12.26
C CYS A 57 19.71 0.71 13.44
N SER A 58 20.38 1.85 13.38
CA SER A 58 21.23 2.44 14.40
C SER A 58 20.57 3.62 15.10
N ASP A 59 19.46 4.12 14.60
CA ASP A 59 18.60 5.12 15.22
C ASP A 59 17.29 4.49 15.78
N PRO A 60 16.39 5.29 16.38
CA PRO A 60 15.10 4.80 16.90
C PRO A 60 14.04 4.41 15.84
N THR A 61 14.37 4.29 14.54
CA THR A 61 13.42 3.96 13.45
C THR A 61 12.55 2.75 13.79
N ASP A 62 13.16 1.64 14.19
CA ASP A 62 12.44 0.41 14.48
C ASP A 62 11.54 0.55 15.71
N HIS A 63 11.96 1.34 16.72
CA HIS A 63 11.15 1.62 17.88
C HIS A 63 9.88 2.39 17.51
N ILE A 64 10.00 3.44 16.68
CA ILE A 64 8.85 4.22 16.20
C ILE A 64 7.88 3.30 15.45
N LEU A 65 8.38 2.50 14.50
CA LEU A 65 7.54 1.59 13.69
C LEU A 65 6.88 0.50 14.54
N ARG A 66 7.57 -0.04 15.55
CA ARG A 66 6.98 -0.99 16.49
C ARG A 66 5.86 -0.36 17.33
N CYS A 67 5.99 0.90 17.72
CA CYS A 67 4.92 1.63 18.41
C CYS A 67 3.69 1.77 17.52
N LEU A 68 3.88 2.23 16.27
CA LEU A 68 2.81 2.37 15.29
C LEU A 68 2.14 1.03 14.97
N HIS A 69 2.93 -0.05 14.89
CA HIS A 69 2.40 -1.40 14.71
C HIS A 69 1.51 -1.83 15.88
N ARG A 70 1.93 -1.62 17.13
CA ARG A 70 1.10 -1.92 18.31
C ARG A 70 -0.18 -1.09 18.36
N MET A 71 -0.15 0.12 17.79
CA MET A 71 -1.33 0.98 17.66
C MET A 71 -2.25 0.57 16.50
N GLY A 72 -1.86 -0.43 15.70
CA GLY A 72 -2.63 -0.86 14.53
C GLY A 72 -2.60 0.12 13.36
N VAL A 73 -1.61 1.03 13.31
CA VAL A 73 -1.47 2.02 12.24
C VAL A 73 -0.78 1.44 11.01
N ILE A 74 0.17 0.51 11.23
CA ILE A 74 0.96 -0.16 10.19
C ILE A 74 1.21 -1.63 10.55
N GLU A 75 1.66 -2.42 9.57
CA GLU A 75 2.33 -3.70 9.80
C GLU A 75 3.84 -3.50 9.77
N HIS A 76 4.54 -3.84 10.85
CA HIS A 76 6.01 -3.77 10.91
C HIS A 76 6.63 -5.16 10.96
N ARG A 77 7.72 -5.37 10.22
CA ARG A 77 8.53 -6.59 10.21
C ARG A 77 10.01 -6.26 10.21
N PHE A 78 10.81 -7.11 10.83
CA PHE A 78 12.27 -7.10 10.61
C PHE A 78 12.60 -7.89 9.35
N SER A 79 13.31 -7.26 8.42
CA SER A 79 13.74 -7.89 7.16
C SER A 79 15.13 -8.48 7.30
N ARG A 80 15.22 -9.78 7.04
CA ARG A 80 16.52 -10.41 6.78
C ARG A 80 16.97 -10.04 5.37
N VAL A 81 17.95 -9.16 5.27
CA VAL A 81 18.49 -8.70 3.98
C VAL A 81 19.19 -9.85 3.27
N MET A 82 18.70 -10.18 2.08
CA MET A 82 19.32 -11.15 1.17
C MET A 82 20.36 -10.44 0.29
N ARG A 83 21.17 -11.22 -0.44
CA ARG A 83 22.21 -10.72 -1.36
C ARG A 83 21.72 -9.69 -2.39
N ARG A 84 20.41 -9.65 -2.67
CA ARG A 84 19.77 -8.71 -3.60
C ARG A 84 19.53 -7.30 -3.04
N GLY A 85 19.88 -7.05 -1.77
CA GLY A 85 19.76 -5.77 -1.11
C GLY A 85 18.43 -5.60 -0.33
N PRO A 86 18.31 -4.53 0.48
CA PRO A 86 17.20 -4.37 1.43
C PRO A 86 15.82 -4.31 0.78
N GLN A 87 15.61 -3.39 -0.18
CA GLN A 87 14.32 -3.17 -0.83
C GLN A 87 13.82 -4.43 -1.55
N LYS A 88 14.66 -5.05 -2.38
CA LYS A 88 14.33 -6.31 -3.07
C LYS A 88 14.09 -7.46 -2.08
N SER A 89 14.70 -7.43 -0.90
CA SER A 89 14.43 -8.43 0.14
C SER A 89 13.07 -8.19 0.79
N ALA A 90 12.77 -6.95 1.16
CA ALA A 90 11.46 -6.55 1.69
C ALA A 90 10.33 -6.94 0.74
N LEU A 91 10.45 -6.66 -0.57
CA LEU A 91 9.42 -7.02 -1.55
C LEU A 91 9.16 -8.53 -1.62
N MET A 92 10.21 -9.34 -1.57
CA MET A 92 10.07 -10.80 -1.52
C MET A 92 9.37 -11.29 -0.25
N TRP A 93 9.65 -10.67 0.90
CA TRP A 93 8.96 -11.01 2.15
C TRP A 93 7.49 -10.55 2.11
N ALA A 94 7.24 -9.38 1.52
CA ALA A 94 5.91 -8.78 1.38
C ALA A 94 4.94 -9.65 0.57
N GLU A 95 5.42 -10.47 -0.37
CA GLU A 95 4.58 -11.43 -1.12
C GLU A 95 3.79 -12.37 -0.20
N SER A 96 4.28 -12.61 1.02
CA SER A 96 3.61 -13.47 2.01
C SER A 96 2.75 -12.72 3.02
N GLU A 97 2.69 -11.38 2.97
CA GLU A 97 1.97 -10.58 3.95
C GLU A 97 0.46 -10.56 3.67
N PRO A 98 -0.41 -10.88 4.66
CA PRO A 98 -1.85 -10.93 4.46
C PRO A 98 -2.46 -9.63 3.92
N LYS A 99 -1.92 -8.49 4.33
CA LYS A 99 -2.35 -7.16 3.85
C LYS A 99 -2.07 -6.98 2.35
N VAL A 100 -0.91 -7.43 1.89
CA VAL A 100 -0.52 -7.38 0.46
C VAL A 100 -1.40 -8.33 -0.35
N ALA A 101 -1.63 -9.55 0.14
CA ALA A 101 -2.49 -10.52 -0.53
C ALA A 101 -3.97 -10.08 -0.64
N ALA A 102 -4.44 -9.22 0.27
CA ALA A 102 -5.80 -8.68 0.29
C ALA A 102 -5.92 -7.28 -0.35
N ALA A 103 -4.84 -6.73 -0.89
CA ALA A 103 -4.81 -5.41 -1.50
C ALA A 103 -5.47 -5.42 -2.89
N ASP A 104 -6.17 -4.33 -3.24
CA ASP A 104 -6.60 -4.10 -4.62
C ASP A 104 -5.43 -3.50 -5.43
N TRP A 105 -4.60 -2.67 -4.78
CA TRP A 105 -3.38 -2.09 -5.35
C TRP A 105 -2.24 -2.10 -4.35
N VAL A 106 -1.03 -2.36 -4.83
CA VAL A 106 0.20 -2.29 -4.04
C VAL A 106 1.11 -1.21 -4.62
N MET A 107 1.62 -0.34 -3.76
CA MET A 107 2.61 0.67 -4.12
C MET A 107 3.91 0.42 -3.36
N VAL A 108 5.03 0.62 -4.04
CA VAL A 108 6.36 0.59 -3.45
C VAL A 108 6.90 2.00 -3.53
N VAL A 109 7.22 2.60 -2.39
CA VAL A 109 7.70 3.97 -2.33
C VAL A 109 8.60 4.13 -1.12
N ASP A 110 9.71 4.85 -1.31
CA ASP A 110 10.67 5.10 -0.24
C ASP A 110 10.14 6.20 0.70
N VAL A 111 10.68 6.28 1.92
CA VAL A 111 10.14 7.15 2.99
C VAL A 111 10.42 8.64 2.78
N ASP A 112 11.39 8.96 1.94
CA ASP A 112 11.74 10.31 1.51
C ASP A 112 10.98 10.72 0.24
N GLU A 113 10.12 9.85 -0.31
CA GLU A 113 9.35 10.09 -1.53
C GLU A 113 7.87 10.37 -1.25
N TYR A 114 7.37 11.49 -1.77
CA TYR A 114 5.98 11.95 -1.60
C TYR A 114 5.24 11.95 -2.93
N LEU A 115 4.21 11.12 -3.03
CA LEU A 115 3.31 11.12 -4.19
C LEU A 115 2.37 12.31 -4.15
N LEU A 116 2.33 13.08 -5.24
CA LEU A 116 1.32 14.11 -5.48
C LEU A 116 0.30 13.60 -6.51
N VAL A 117 -0.96 13.48 -6.10
CA VAL A 117 -2.06 13.11 -6.99
C VAL A 117 -2.65 14.38 -7.60
N ASN A 118 -2.37 14.64 -8.88
CA ASN A 118 -2.86 15.82 -9.60
C ASN A 118 -4.08 15.49 -10.51
N SER A 119 -4.93 14.58 -10.07
CA SER A 119 -6.10 14.13 -10.82
C SER A 119 -7.29 13.98 -9.89
N GLY A 120 -8.49 14.23 -10.40
CA GLY A 120 -9.71 14.16 -9.60
C GLY A 120 -9.68 15.10 -8.39
N ASP A 121 -10.03 14.55 -7.22
CA ASP A 121 -10.05 15.22 -5.92
C ASP A 121 -8.70 15.15 -5.16
N GLY A 122 -7.64 14.65 -5.81
CA GLY A 122 -6.34 14.47 -5.18
C GLY A 122 -6.22 13.22 -4.31
N LEU A 123 -7.16 12.27 -4.40
CA LEU A 123 -7.14 11.01 -3.67
C LEU A 123 -6.88 9.82 -4.61
N LEU A 124 -6.14 8.83 -4.11
CA LEU A 124 -5.96 7.52 -4.77
C LEU A 124 -7.27 6.72 -4.84
N THR A 125 -8.20 7.06 -3.95
CA THR A 125 -9.47 6.37 -3.76
C THR A 125 -10.67 7.16 -4.27
N GLY A 126 -10.44 8.16 -5.13
CA GLY A 126 -11.50 9.00 -5.68
C GLY A 126 -12.66 8.14 -6.24
N PRO A 127 -13.92 8.59 -6.14
CA PRO A 127 -15.05 7.86 -6.69
C PRO A 127 -14.73 7.52 -8.14
N GLY A 128 -14.73 6.22 -8.45
CA GLY A 128 -14.32 5.72 -9.75
C GLY A 128 -14.90 6.58 -10.84
N VAL A 129 -14.02 7.15 -11.68
CA VAL A 129 -14.37 8.06 -12.78
C VAL A 129 -15.62 7.54 -13.46
N SER A 130 -16.78 8.10 -13.11
CA SER A 130 -18.00 7.88 -13.85
C SER A 130 -17.74 8.54 -15.19
N SER A 131 -17.55 7.70 -16.21
CA SER A 131 -17.64 8.01 -17.64
C SER A 131 -18.12 9.44 -17.92
N ASN A 132 -17.18 10.34 -18.21
CA ASN A 132 -17.27 11.40 -19.21
C ASN A 132 -15.99 12.25 -19.16
N CYS A 133 -14.91 11.69 -19.72
CA CYS A 133 -13.81 12.52 -20.21
C CYS A 133 -14.26 13.21 -21.50
N GLU A 134 -15.13 14.22 -21.40
CA GLU A 134 -15.22 15.23 -22.45
C GLU A 134 -14.08 16.22 -22.22
N GLY A 135 -13.11 16.20 -23.13
CA GLY A 135 -11.90 17.00 -23.04
C GLY A 135 -12.21 18.48 -22.97
N ASN A 136 -11.96 19.10 -21.82
CA ASN A 136 -11.89 20.54 -21.74
C ASN A 136 -10.51 20.99 -22.23
N ARG A 137 -10.50 21.49 -23.46
CA ARG A 137 -9.37 22.16 -24.10
C ARG A 137 -8.98 23.36 -23.24
N ILE A 138 -7.73 23.40 -22.76
CA ILE A 138 -7.14 24.59 -22.12
C ILE A 138 -7.12 25.71 -23.17
N PRO A 139 -7.79 26.85 -22.97
CA PRO A 139 -7.63 27.98 -23.88
C PRO A 139 -6.22 28.57 -23.72
N ALA A 140 -5.61 28.90 -24.86
CA ALA A 140 -4.32 29.59 -24.96
C ALA A 140 -4.40 31.03 -24.43
#